data_AF-A0A7W9JDJ5-F1
#
_entry.id   AF-A0A7W9JDJ5-F1
#
_cell.length_a   1.000
_cell.length_b   1.000
_cell.length_c   1.000
_cell.angle_alpha   90.00
_cell.angle_beta   90.00
_cell.angle_gamma   90.00
#
_symmetry.space_group_name_H-M   'P 1'
#
loop_
_entity.id
_entity.type
_entity.pdbx_description
1 polymer ?
#
loop_
_entity_poly.entity_id
_entity_poly.type
_entity_poly.pdbx_seq_one_letter_code
_entity_poly.pdbx_strand_id
1 'polypeptide(L)'
;MTDAVQDGTEWVPRFGMLEVPRERAELIRGLFELAAFVADHPELPLPFVTAGVYPNAESFEDEAVTVDLVAEALGVVADMNVSRGHYAAMKNFGSVRVTAMAVTQEADAAFAAHMSYRGNVQPAEGVAAGESR
;
A
#
# COMPACT_ATOMS: atom_id res chain seq x y z
N MET A 1 32.73 3.68 -33.87
CA MET A 1 33.21 2.82 -32.77
C MET A 1 32.56 3.34 -31.50
N THR A 2 31.25 3.22 -31.42
CA THR A 2 30.42 2.19 -30.76
C THR A 2 29.90 2.78 -29.46
N ASP A 3 28.58 2.96 -29.43
CA ASP A 3 27.76 3.34 -28.30
C ASP A 3 28.11 2.58 -27.02
N ALA A 4 28.10 3.31 -25.90
CA ALA A 4 27.69 2.79 -24.60
C ALA A 4 27.29 3.98 -23.71
N VAL A 5 26.22 4.69 -24.09
CA VAL A 5 25.42 5.41 -23.09
C VAL A 5 24.69 4.31 -22.33
N GLN A 6 25.11 4.04 -21.09
CA GLN A 6 24.36 3.15 -20.22
C GLN A 6 23.02 3.81 -19.92
N ASP A 7 21.98 3.13 -20.40
CA ASP A 7 20.57 3.46 -20.28
C ASP A 7 20.17 3.47 -18.80
N GLY A 8 20.15 4.68 -18.23
CA GLY A 8 19.71 4.99 -16.88
C GLY A 8 18.68 6.11 -16.95
N THR A 9 17.60 5.84 -17.69
CA THR A 9 16.27 6.46 -17.62
C THR A 9 16.17 7.85 -16.97
N GLU A 10 16.17 8.85 -17.86
CA GLU A 10 15.46 10.13 -17.78
C GLU A 10 14.83 10.49 -16.42
N TRP A 11 15.46 11.41 -15.69
CA TRP A 11 14.87 12.06 -14.53
C TRP A 11 13.63 12.87 -14.97
N VAL A 12 12.45 12.57 -14.43
CA VAL A 12 11.21 13.29 -14.77
C VAL A 12 10.50 13.80 -13.52
N PRO A 13 10.42 15.13 -13.34
CA PRO A 13 9.23 15.76 -12.79
C PRO A 13 8.44 16.38 -13.95
N ARG A 14 7.30 15.76 -14.28
CA ARG A 14 6.26 16.33 -15.17
C ARG A 14 5.44 17.43 -14.52
N PHE A 15 5.73 17.73 -13.26
CA PHE A 15 4.96 18.63 -12.45
C PHE A 15 5.74 19.94 -12.34
N GLY A 16 5.26 20.97 -13.02
CA GLY A 16 5.68 22.35 -12.76
C GLY A 16 5.25 22.80 -11.37
N MET A 17 4.95 24.09 -11.18
CA MET A 17 4.32 24.52 -9.94
C MET A 17 2.92 23.89 -9.82
N LEU A 18 2.78 22.91 -8.91
CA LEU A 18 1.50 22.31 -8.59
C LEU A 18 0.77 23.20 -7.59
N GLU A 19 -0.27 23.90 -8.04
CA GLU A 19 -1.25 24.51 -7.16
C GLU A 19 -2.18 23.41 -6.63
N VAL A 20 -1.81 22.84 -5.49
CA VAL A 20 -2.60 21.81 -4.82
C VAL A 20 -2.80 22.15 -3.34
N PRO A 21 -3.88 21.68 -2.71
CA PRO A 21 -4.04 21.76 -1.26
C PRO A 21 -2.83 21.24 -0.51
N ARG A 22 -2.55 21.83 0.66
CA ARG A 22 -1.37 21.53 1.48
C ARG A 22 -1.13 20.04 1.70
N GLU A 23 -2.17 19.28 2.03
CA GLU A 23 -2.07 17.83 2.27
C GLU A 23 -1.55 17.06 1.04
N ARG A 24 -2.00 17.45 -0.16
CA ARG A 24 -1.51 16.87 -1.41
C ARG A 24 -0.05 17.26 -1.65
N ALA A 25 0.32 18.51 -1.35
CA ALA A 25 1.71 18.95 -1.46
C ALA A 25 2.63 18.17 -0.51
N GLU A 26 2.21 17.93 0.73
CA GLU A 26 2.97 17.15 1.72
C GLU A 26 3.14 15.69 1.27
N LEU A 27 2.09 15.04 0.76
CA LEU A 27 2.18 13.68 0.20
C LEU A 27 3.15 13.62 -0.99
N ILE A 28 3.02 14.54 -1.95
CA ILE A 28 3.89 14.60 -3.13
C ILE A 28 5.34 14.80 -2.72
N ARG A 29 5.60 15.71 -1.76
CA ARG A 29 6.93 15.93 -1.22
C ARG A 29 7.51 14.66 -0.60
N GLY A 30 6.74 13.95 0.23
CA GLY A 30 7.20 12.70 0.85
C GLY A 30 7.55 11.62 -0.18
N LEU A 31 6.81 11.53 -1.29
CA LEU A 31 7.13 10.62 -2.40
C LEU A 31 8.46 10.99 -3.09
N PHE A 32 8.74 12.29 -3.26
CA PHE A 32 10.02 12.74 -3.79
C PHE A 32 11.18 12.49 -2.82
N GLU A 33 10.97 12.70 -1.52
CA GLU A 33 11.97 12.39 -0.49
C GLU A 33 12.26 10.87 -0.45
N LEU A 34 11.25 10.01 -0.61
CA LEU A 34 11.44 8.57 -0.74
C LEU A 34 12.20 8.20 -2.03
N ALA A 35 11.89 8.85 -3.15
CA ALA A 35 12.62 8.63 -4.39
C ALA A 35 14.11 9.02 -4.26
N ALA A 36 14.40 10.14 -3.57
CA ALA A 36 15.77 10.55 -3.25
C ALA A 36 16.48 9.51 -2.37
N PHE A 37 15.82 9.02 -1.31
CA PHE A 37 16.38 7.96 -0.46
C PHE A 37 16.75 6.70 -1.26
N VAL A 38 15.90 6.27 -2.19
CA VAL A 38 16.20 5.11 -3.05
C VAL A 38 17.38 5.38 -3.99
N ALA A 39 17.52 6.60 -4.50
CA ALA A 39 18.64 6.98 -5.36
C ALA A 39 19.97 7.07 -4.59
N ASP A 40 19.93 7.59 -3.36
CA ASP A 40 21.11 7.82 -2.53
C ASP A 40 21.65 6.54 -1.87
N HIS A 41 20.83 5.49 -1.79
CA HIS A 41 21.16 4.21 -1.12
C HIS A 41 21.01 2.98 -2.04
N PRO A 42 21.76 2.89 -3.16
CA PRO A 42 21.68 1.78 -4.09
C PRO A 42 22.13 0.43 -3.50
N GLU A 43 22.85 0.43 -2.38
CA GLU A 43 23.26 -0.76 -1.63
C GLU A 43 22.10 -1.44 -0.88
N LEU A 44 20.98 -0.74 -0.66
CA LEU A 44 19.84 -1.28 0.06
C LEU A 44 18.84 -1.96 -0.89
N PRO A 45 18.10 -2.98 -0.41
CA PRO A 45 16.99 -3.55 -1.17
C PRO A 45 15.94 -2.49 -1.50
N LEU A 46 15.37 -2.57 -2.71
CA LEU A 46 14.30 -1.66 -3.12
C LEU A 46 13.06 -1.83 -2.22
N PRO A 47 12.48 -0.71 -1.73
CA PRO A 47 11.26 -0.78 -0.94
C PRO A 47 10.06 -1.15 -1.82
N PHE A 48 9.14 -1.93 -1.25
CA PHE A 48 7.80 -2.09 -1.79
C PHE A 48 6.88 -1.03 -1.19
N VAL A 49 6.23 -0.23 -2.04
CA VAL A 49 5.40 0.89 -1.58
C VAL A 49 3.93 0.57 -1.89
N THR A 50 3.08 0.63 -0.86
CA THR A 50 1.62 0.53 -1.03
C THR A 50 0.96 1.78 -0.48
N ALA A 51 0.27 2.52 -1.35
CA ALA A 51 -0.58 3.65 -1.00
C ALA A 51 -2.02 3.14 -0.86
N GLY A 52 -2.50 3.07 0.39
CA GLY A 52 -3.87 2.65 0.71
C GLY A 52 -4.83 3.83 0.76
N VAL A 53 -5.96 3.70 0.09
CA VAL A 53 -7.13 4.57 0.19
C VAL A 53 -8.22 3.76 0.89
N TYR A 54 -8.48 4.10 2.14
CA TYR A 54 -9.51 3.48 2.96
C TYR A 54 -10.63 4.51 3.12
N PRO A 55 -11.73 4.39 2.37
CA PRO A 55 -12.91 5.21 2.61
C PRO A 55 -13.34 5.03 4.08
N ASN A 56 -13.91 6.07 4.64
CA ASN A 56 -14.48 6.04 5.98
C ASN A 56 -15.88 6.60 5.87
N ALA A 57 -16.83 5.73 5.53
CA ALA A 57 -18.24 6.07 5.37
C ALA A 57 -19.10 5.26 6.35
N GLU A 58 -20.38 5.61 6.47
CA GLU A 58 -21.28 4.94 7.41
C GLU A 58 -21.73 3.56 6.91
N SER A 59 -21.62 3.28 5.61
CA SER A 59 -22.05 2.04 4.98
C SER A 59 -21.04 1.51 3.98
N PHE A 60 -21.04 0.19 3.78
CA PHE A 60 -20.20 -0.48 2.78
C PHE A 60 -20.52 0.02 1.37
N GLU A 61 -21.79 0.29 1.06
CA GLU A 61 -22.24 0.81 -0.22
C GLU A 61 -21.62 2.18 -0.52
N ASP A 62 -21.54 3.07 0.47
CA ASP A 62 -20.92 4.39 0.31
C ASP A 62 -19.39 4.30 0.15
N GLU A 63 -18.75 3.37 0.87
CA GLU A 63 -17.33 3.07 0.67
C GLU A 63 -17.07 2.51 -0.73
N ALA A 64 -17.94 1.61 -1.22
CA ALA A 64 -17.83 1.02 -2.55
C ALA A 64 -17.91 2.07 -3.66
N VAL A 65 -18.76 3.09 -3.52
CA VAL A 65 -18.79 4.24 -4.45
C VAL A 65 -17.43 4.95 -4.50
N THR A 66 -16.76 5.12 -3.35
CA THR A 66 -15.42 5.72 -3.32
C THR A 66 -14.39 4.81 -4.01
N VAL A 67 -14.50 3.49 -3.82
CA VAL A 67 -13.65 2.52 -4.53
C VAL A 67 -13.85 2.60 -6.04
N ASP A 68 -15.09 2.73 -6.51
CA ASP A 68 -15.42 2.87 -7.94
C ASP A 68 -14.83 4.14 -8.54
N LEU A 69 -14.93 5.29 -7.84
CA LEU A 69 -14.31 6.55 -8.28
C LEU A 69 -12.79 6.42 -8.40
N VAL A 70 -12.14 5.71 -7.47
CA VAL A 70 -10.71 5.45 -7.56
C VAL A 70 -10.40 4.47 -8.69
N ALA A 71 -11.24 3.44 -8.89
CA ALA A 71 -11.09 2.47 -9.98
C ALA A 71 -11.14 3.16 -11.35
N GLU A 72 -12.11 4.06 -11.55
CA GLU A 72 -12.24 4.88 -12.75
C GLU A 72 -11.00 5.75 -12.97
N ALA A 73 -10.54 6.47 -11.93
CA ALA A 73 -9.34 7.31 -12.01
C ALA A 73 -8.07 6.51 -12.31
N LEU A 74 -7.98 5.26 -11.82
CA LEU A 74 -6.90 4.34 -12.11
C LEU A 74 -7.04 3.65 -13.48
N GLY A 75 -8.23 3.68 -14.09
CA GLY A 75 -8.53 2.94 -15.31
C GLY A 75 -8.49 1.42 -15.12
N VAL A 76 -9.00 0.94 -13.98
CA VAL A 76 -9.13 -0.49 -13.64
C VAL A 76 -10.57 -0.80 -13.25
N VAL A 77 -10.91 -2.08 -13.24
CA VAL A 77 -12.20 -2.56 -12.72
C VAL A 77 -11.99 -2.99 -11.27
N ALA A 78 -12.82 -2.47 -10.37
CA ALA A 78 -12.85 -2.94 -8.99
C ALA A 78 -13.54 -4.32 -8.92
N ASP A 79 -13.11 -5.15 -7.96
CA ASP A 79 -13.63 -6.50 -7.81
C ASP A 79 -13.80 -6.88 -6.34
N MET A 80 -14.76 -7.78 -6.09
CA MET A 80 -15.07 -8.33 -4.79
C MET A 80 -14.18 -9.56 -4.52
N ASN A 81 -13.30 -9.46 -3.54
CA ASN A 81 -12.62 -10.62 -3.00
C ASN A 81 -13.53 -11.34 -2.01
N VAL A 82 -14.29 -12.31 -2.50
CA VAL A 82 -15.24 -13.09 -1.70
C VAL A 82 -14.56 -13.79 -0.51
N SER A 83 -13.31 -14.22 -0.65
CA SER A 83 -12.60 -14.93 0.44
C SER A 83 -12.16 -14.00 1.58
N ARG A 84 -11.95 -12.72 1.29
CA ARG A 84 -11.49 -11.72 2.27
C ARG A 84 -12.57 -10.72 2.66
N GLY A 85 -13.73 -10.76 2.00
CA GLY A 85 -14.86 -9.86 2.21
C GLY A 85 -14.48 -8.39 2.00
N HIS A 86 -13.75 -8.10 0.93
CA HIS A 86 -13.46 -6.71 0.55
C HIS A 86 -13.71 -6.47 -0.93
N TYR A 87 -14.18 -5.27 -1.24
CA TYR A 87 -14.30 -4.75 -2.60
C TYR A 87 -13.16 -3.77 -2.85
N ALA A 88 -12.37 -4.01 -3.89
CA ALA A 88 -11.12 -3.28 -4.06
C ALA A 88 -10.78 -2.96 -5.52
N ALA A 89 -10.15 -1.79 -5.69
CA ALA A 89 -9.48 -1.37 -6.92
C ALA A 89 -7.97 -1.32 -6.67
N MET A 90 -7.18 -1.93 -7.56
CA MET A 90 -5.72 -1.95 -7.40
C MET A 90 -5.02 -1.69 -8.72
N LYS A 91 -3.98 -0.86 -8.69
CA LYS A 91 -3.08 -0.65 -9.83
C LYS A 91 -1.64 -0.49 -9.36
N ASN A 92 -0.72 -1.09 -10.11
CA ASN A 92 0.71 -0.89 -9.91
C ASN A 92 1.25 0.15 -10.90
N PHE A 93 2.07 1.08 -10.41
CA PHE A 93 2.91 2.00 -11.16
C PHE A 93 4.37 1.57 -10.93
N GLY A 94 4.83 0.57 -11.70
CA GLY A 94 6.07 -0.13 -11.37
C GLY A 94 5.97 -0.82 -10.00
N SER A 95 6.91 -0.55 -9.10
CA SER A 95 6.94 -1.11 -7.73
C SER A 95 6.02 -0.40 -6.72
N VAL A 96 5.31 0.64 -7.14
CA VAL A 96 4.36 1.38 -6.29
C VAL A 96 2.95 0.87 -6.56
N ARG A 97 2.26 0.37 -5.54
CA ARG A 97 0.85 -0.03 -5.63
C ARG A 97 -0.06 1.04 -5.06
N VAL A 98 -1.12 1.39 -5.77
CA VAL A 98 -2.28 2.09 -5.21
C VAL A 98 -3.40 1.08 -5.01
N THR A 99 -3.99 1.07 -3.82
CA THR A 99 -5.11 0.21 -3.46
C THR A 99 -6.20 1.04 -2.81
N ALA A 100 -7.41 1.01 -3.35
CA ALA A 100 -8.62 1.45 -2.66
C ALA A 100 -9.44 0.23 -2.23
N MET A 101 -9.96 0.23 -1.01
CA MET A 101 -10.67 -0.94 -0.47
C MET A 101 -11.80 -0.54 0.47
N ALA A 102 -12.98 -1.12 0.24
CA ALA A 102 -14.11 -1.17 1.16
C ALA A 102 -14.20 -2.57 1.77
N VAL A 103 -14.50 -2.68 3.06
CA VAL A 103 -14.53 -3.97 3.78
C VAL A 103 -15.96 -4.24 4.24
N THR A 104 -16.46 -5.46 4.03
CA THR A 104 -17.82 -5.78 4.46
C THR A 104 -17.90 -5.87 5.99
N GLN A 105 -19.08 -5.63 6.53
CA GLN A 105 -19.31 -5.72 7.98
C GLN A 105 -18.97 -7.11 8.53
N GLU A 106 -19.25 -8.18 7.77
CA GLU A 106 -18.91 -9.54 8.18
C GLU A 106 -17.39 -9.77 8.26
N ALA A 107 -16.63 -9.21 7.30
CA ALA A 107 -15.18 -9.30 7.31
C ALA A 107 -14.56 -8.51 8.46
N ASP A 108 -15.07 -7.32 8.75
CA ASP A 108 -14.66 -6.52 9.91
C ASP A 108 -15.00 -7.21 11.23
N ALA A 109 -16.20 -7.79 11.35
CA ALA A 109 -16.58 -8.55 12.53
C ALA A 109 -15.69 -9.80 12.73
N ALA A 110 -15.37 -10.50 11.65
CA ALA A 110 -14.46 -11.64 11.68
C ALA A 110 -13.04 -11.22 12.07
N PHE A 111 -12.55 -10.09 11.55
CA PHE A 111 -11.26 -9.53 11.93
C PHE A 111 -11.23 -9.12 13.40
N ALA A 112 -12.27 -8.44 13.89
CA ALA A 112 -12.39 -8.05 15.30
C ALA A 112 -12.40 -9.28 16.23
N ALA A 113 -13.17 -10.32 15.88
CA ALA A 113 -13.17 -11.59 16.59
C ALA A 113 -11.78 -12.23 16.62
N HIS A 114 -11.10 -12.30 15.47
CA HIS A 114 -9.73 -12.82 15.39
C HIS A 114 -8.75 -12.03 16.26
N MET A 115 -8.79 -10.70 16.18
CA MET A 115 -7.93 -9.82 16.96
C MET A 115 -8.20 -9.89 18.46
N SER A 116 -9.44 -10.15 18.88
CA SER A 116 -9.79 -10.35 20.30
C SER A 116 -9.18 -11.62 20.91
N TYR A 117 -8.82 -12.61 20.09
CA TYR A 117 -8.14 -13.83 20.53
C TYR A 117 -6.61 -13.74 20.42
N ARG A 118 -6.08 -12.65 19.85
CA ARG A 118 -4.65 -12.50 19.59
C ARG A 118 -3.84 -12.56 20.89
N GLY A 119 -2.88 -13.48 20.93
CA GLY A 119 -1.99 -13.66 22.09
C GLY A 119 -2.53 -14.58 23.17
N ASN A 120 -3.74 -15.14 23.02
CA ASN A 120 -4.28 -16.10 23.99
C ASN A 120 -3.58 -17.46 23.95
N VAL A 121 -2.94 -17.82 22.83
CA VAL A 121 -2.10 -19.03 22.71
C VAL A 121 -0.67 -18.58 22.51
N GLN A 122 0.20 -19.00 23.42
CA GLN A 122 1.65 -18.80 23.34
C GLN A 122 2.32 -20.15 23.07
N PRO A 123 3.43 -20.17 22.31
CA PRO A 123 4.27 -21.37 22.28
C PRO A 123 4.72 -21.69 23.71
N ALA A 124 4.78 -22.99 24.05
CA ALA A 124 5.44 -23.40 25.28
C ALA A 124 6.86 -22.84 25.28
N GLU A 125 7.30 -22.24 26.39
CA GLU A 125 8.66 -21.77 26.52
C GLU A 125 9.60 -22.90 26.10
N GLY A 126 10.39 -22.66 25.05
CA GLY A 126 11.35 -23.64 24.59
C GLY A 126 12.26 -23.99 25.74
N VAL A 127 12.43 -25.29 26.02
CA VAL A 127 13.37 -25.82 27.02
C VAL A 127 14.67 -25.02 26.89
N ALA A 128 15.01 -24.27 27.94
CA ALA A 128 16.20 -23.44 27.95
C ALA A 128 17.38 -24.31 27.53
N ALA A 129 18.06 -23.90 26.45
CA ALA A 129 19.32 -24.50 26.04
C ALA A 129 20.34 -24.24 27.15
N GLY A 130 20.46 -25.15 28.11
CA GLY A 130 21.37 -24.93 29.23
C GLY A 130 21.20 -25.79 30.48
N GLU A 131 20.79 -27.06 30.38
CA GLU A 131 21.14 -28.03 31.42
C GLU A 131 21.95 -29.17 30.80
N SER A 132 23.23 -28.88 30.53
CA SER A 132 24.25 -29.90 30.43
C SER A 132 24.77 -30.15 31.85
N ARG A 133 24.40 -31.30 32.43
CA ARG A 133 25.11 -31.88 33.57
C ARG A 133 26.33 -32.65 33.11
#